data_AF-A0A931RM00-F1
#
_entry.id   AF-A0A931RM00-F1
#
_cell.length_a   1.000
_cell.length_b   1.000
_cell.length_c   1.000
_cell.angle_alpha   90.00
_cell.angle_beta   90.00
_cell.angle_gamma   90.00
#
_symmetry.space_group_name_H-M   'P 1'
#
loop_
_entity.id
_entity.type
_entity.pdbx_description
1 polymer ?
#
loop_
_entity_poly.entity_id
_entity_poly.type
_entity_poly.pdbx_seq_one_letter_code
_entity_poly.pdbx_strand_id
1 'polypeptide(L)'
;MFKPTKKDLQQPVTVGDFVEFTDFVIGNVAMKTDLAQVESRLTDKIYTSQDKVMKKLDIVLTELSATSGNADQYRDEVKDHEERIKHLEAHSGIA
;
A
#
# COMPACT_ATOMS: atom_id res chain seq x y z
N MET A 1 17.68 33.18 -5.31
CA MET A 1 18.36 33.38 -4.02
C MET A 1 18.89 34.81 -4.01
N PHE A 2 18.30 35.69 -3.21
CA PHE A 2 18.68 37.11 -3.16
C PHE A 2 20.11 37.20 -2.60
N LYS A 3 21.05 37.78 -3.36
CA LYS A 3 22.42 38.02 -2.89
C LYS A 3 22.57 39.52 -2.67
N PRO A 4 22.67 39.99 -1.41
CA PRO A 4 22.79 41.42 -1.15
C PRO A 4 24.10 41.95 -1.72
N THR A 5 24.03 43.08 -2.42
CA THR A 5 25.18 43.84 -2.90
C THR A 5 25.47 45.01 -1.95
N LYS A 6 26.70 45.54 -1.96
CA LYS A 6 27.10 46.67 -1.11
C LYS A 6 26.27 47.95 -1.33
N LYS A 7 25.57 48.06 -2.46
CA LYS A 7 24.63 49.16 -2.75
C LYS A 7 23.34 49.06 -1.95
N ASP A 8 22.88 47.84 -1.68
CA ASP A 8 21.61 47.58 -0.98
C ASP A 8 21.68 47.99 0.50
N LEU A 9 22.89 48.12 1.05
CA LEU A 9 23.16 48.61 2.41
C LEU A 9 23.13 50.14 2.52
N GLN A 10 23.20 50.88 1.41
CA GLN A 10 23.27 52.35 1.40
C GLN A 10 21.93 53.00 1.06
N GLN A 11 20.93 52.23 0.60
CA GLN A 11 19.60 52.74 0.28
C GLN A 11 18.64 52.48 1.45
N PRO A 12 17.85 53.47 1.87
CA PRO A 12 16.85 53.27 2.92
C PRO A 12 15.78 52.30 2.43
N VAL A 13 15.46 51.30 3.26
CA VAL A 13 14.36 50.36 3.01
C VAL A 13 13.06 51.15 2.88
N THR A 14 12.34 50.94 1.79
CA THR A 14 11.08 51.61 1.52
C THR A 14 9.90 50.83 2.09
N VAL A 15 8.76 51.50 2.21
CA VAL A 15 7.50 50.82 2.59
C VAL A 15 7.12 49.76 1.55
N GLY A 16 7.45 49.97 0.27
CA GLY A 16 7.22 48.99 -0.80
C GLY A 16 8.01 47.70 -0.58
N ASP A 17 9.28 47.80 -0.18
CA ASP A 17 10.12 46.64 0.11
C ASP A 17 9.59 45.83 1.30
N PHE A 18 9.00 46.50 2.29
CA PHE A 18 8.34 45.85 3.41
C PHE A 18 7.08 45.08 2.99
N VAL A 19 6.26 45.66 2.12
CA VAL A 19 5.04 45.02 1.60
C VAL A 19 5.39 43.79 0.78
N GLU A 20 6.37 43.88 -0.12
CA GLU A 20 6.85 42.73 -0.91
C GLU A 20 7.40 41.61 -0.03
N PHE A 21 8.14 41.95 1.03
CA PHE A 21 8.62 40.96 1.99
C PHE A 21 7.46 40.30 2.74
N THR A 22 6.44 41.05 3.18
CA THR A 22 5.28 40.47 3.86
C THR A 22 4.48 39.54 2.95
N ASP A 23 4.25 39.92 1.69
CA ASP A 23 3.55 39.07 0.72
C ASP A 23 4.33 37.78 0.43
N PHE A 24 5.67 37.87 0.35
CA PHE A 24 6.52 36.69 0.22
C PHE A 24 6.43 35.76 1.44
N VAL A 25 6.43 36.31 2.66
CA VAL A 25 6.30 35.52 3.89
C VAL A 25 4.93 34.84 3.95
N ILE A 26 3.85 35.58 3.68
CA ILE A 26 2.48 35.06 3.66
C ILE A 26 2.35 33.92 2.63
N GLY A 27 2.87 34.12 1.42
CA GLY A 27 2.87 33.09 0.37
C GLY A 27 3.60 31.81 0.77
N ASN A 28 4.77 31.92 1.42
CA ASN A 28 5.50 30.75 1.90
C ASN A 28 4.81 30.03 3.06
N VAL A 29 4.16 30.76 3.97
CA VAL A 29 3.39 30.16 5.06
C VAL A 29 2.17 29.41 4.53
N ALA A 30 1.47 29.99 3.54
CA ALA A 30 0.38 29.32 2.85
C ALA A 30 0.84 28.03 2.17
N MET A 31 1.92 28.07 1.37
CA MET A 31 2.48 26.89 0.69
C MET A 31 2.89 25.78 1.68
N LYS A 32 3.50 26.13 2.83
CA LYS A 32 3.84 25.14 3.86
C LYS A 32 2.61 24.47 4.45
N THR A 33 1.54 25.24 4.66
CA THR A 33 0.28 24.72 5.19
C THR A 33 -0.38 23.78 4.19
N ASP A 34 -0.41 24.15 2.92
CA ASP A 34 -0.94 23.31 1.84
C ASP A 34 -0.14 22.01 1.69
N LEU A 35 1.20 22.09 1.78
CA LEU A 35 2.07 20.92 1.71
C LEU A 35 1.80 19.96 2.87
N ALA A 36 1.67 20.45 4.09
CA ALA A 36 1.34 19.64 5.26
C ALA A 36 -0.04 18.97 5.13
N GLN A 37 -1.03 19.66 4.57
CA GLN A 37 -2.35 19.07 4.30
C GLN A 37 -2.30 17.97 3.23
N VAL A 38 -1.51 18.18 2.17
CA VAL A 38 -1.31 17.18 1.12
C VAL A 38 -0.61 15.94 1.69
N GLU A 39 0.42 16.12 2.51
CA GLU A 39 1.14 15.04 3.19
C GLU A 39 0.21 14.23 4.11
N SER A 40 -0.60 14.90 4.92
CA SER A 40 -1.61 14.25 5.79
C SER A 40 -2.61 13.43 4.96
N ARG A 41 -3.19 14.01 3.90
CA ARG A 41 -4.16 13.31 3.04
C ARG A 41 -3.55 12.11 2.31
N LEU A 42 -2.29 12.22 1.87
CA LEU A 42 -1.56 11.12 1.24
C LEU A 42 -1.32 9.98 2.23
N THR A 43 -0.87 10.33 3.44
CA THR A 43 -0.63 9.38 4.53
C THR A 43 -1.91 8.60 4.88
N ASP A 44 -3.04 9.28 5.04
CA ASP A 44 -4.33 8.64 5.33
C ASP A 44 -4.76 7.69 4.20
N LYS A 45 -4.58 8.10 2.94
CA LYS A 45 -4.88 7.25 1.77
C LYS A 45 -3.98 6.03 1.70
N ILE A 46 -2.69 6.18 2.01
CA ILE A 46 -1.73 5.08 2.03
C ILE A 46 -2.14 4.07 3.11
N TYR A 47 -2.39 4.50 4.34
CA TYR A 47 -2.80 3.60 5.41
C TYR A 47 -4.12 2.90 5.11
N THR A 48 -5.11 3.62 4.57
CA THR A 48 -6.38 3.04 4.15
C THR A 48 -6.20 2.00 3.04
N SER A 49 -5.30 2.26 2.08
CA SER A 49 -4.99 1.33 0.99
C SER A 49 -4.29 0.08 1.53
N GLN A 50 -3.31 0.25 2.41
CA GLN A 50 -2.59 -0.86 3.05
C GLN A 50 -3.52 -1.75 3.86
N ASP A 51 -4.42 -1.18 4.66
CA ASP A 51 -5.43 -1.95 5.41
C ASP A 51 -6.33 -2.78 4.48
N LYS A 52 -6.78 -2.21 3.36
CA LYS A 52 -7.57 -2.95 2.36
C LYS A 52 -6.78 -4.08 1.70
N VAL A 53 -5.51 -3.86 1.39
CA VAL A 53 -4.63 -4.89 0.82
C VAL A 53 -4.39 -6.01 1.83
N MET A 54 -4.11 -5.69 3.09
CA MET A 54 -3.93 -6.68 4.15
C MET A 54 -5.18 -7.54 4.34
N LYS A 55 -6.37 -6.93 4.44
CA LYS A 55 -7.63 -7.68 4.56
C LYS A 55 -7.87 -8.62 3.40
N LYS A 56 -7.56 -8.19 2.17
CA LYS A 56 -7.65 -9.07 0.99
C LYS A 56 -6.63 -10.21 1.04
N LEU A 57 -5.43 -9.93 1.52
CA LEU A 57 -4.39 -10.95 1.67
C LEU A 57 -4.81 -12.01 2.70
N ASP A 58 -5.38 -11.60 3.83
CA ASP A 58 -5.87 -12.53 4.86
C ASP A 58 -6.98 -13.44 4.33
N ILE A 59 -7.91 -12.89 3.53
CA ILE A 59 -8.96 -13.69 2.88
C ILE A 59 -8.33 -14.74 1.95
N VAL A 60 -7.40 -14.33 1.08
CA VAL A 60 -6.72 -15.24 0.15
C VAL A 60 -5.94 -16.33 0.89
N LEU A 61 -5.24 -15.99 1.96
CA LEU A 61 -4.50 -16.96 2.78
C LEU A 61 -5.44 -17.96 3.47
N THR A 62 -6.61 -17.49 3.92
CA THR A 62 -7.63 -18.35 4.53
C THR A 62 -8.22 -19.31 3.49
N GLU A 63 -8.59 -18.81 2.32
CA GLU A 63 -9.12 -19.62 1.21
C GLU A 63 -8.08 -20.64 0.71
N LEU A 64 -6.80 -20.24 0.62
CA LEU A 64 -5.71 -21.13 0.23
C LEU A 64 -5.51 -22.24 1.26
N SER A 65 -5.56 -21.91 2.55
CA SER A 65 -5.42 -22.91 3.62
C SER A 65 -6.57 -23.92 3.61
N ALA A 66 -7.80 -23.45 3.40
CA ALA A 66 -8.97 -24.32 3.26
C ALA A 66 -8.87 -25.23 2.02
N THR A 67 -8.41 -24.68 0.89
CA THR A 67 -8.25 -25.43 -0.36
C THR A 67 -7.15 -26.49 -0.24
N SER A 68 -6.03 -26.15 0.42
CA SER A 68 -4.93 -27.10 0.66
C SER A 68 -5.37 -28.28 1.52
N GLY A 69 -6.14 -28.02 2.59
CA GLY A 69 -6.66 -29.10 3.44
C GLY A 69 -7.59 -30.05 2.68
N ASN A 70 -8.42 -29.53 1.78
CA ASN A 70 -9.28 -30.35 0.92
C ASN A 70 -8.47 -31.15 -0.11
N ALA A 71 -7.39 -30.58 -0.65
CA ALA A 71 -6.55 -31.26 -1.62
C ALA A 71 -5.87 -32.51 -1.04
N ASP A 72 -5.42 -32.44 0.22
CA ASP A 72 -4.84 -33.60 0.92
C ASP A 72 -5.89 -34.69 1.17
N GLN A 73 -7.12 -34.32 1.56
CA GLN A 73 -8.22 -35.27 1.72
C GLN A 73 -8.58 -35.97 0.41
N TYR A 74 -8.71 -35.23 -0.70
CA TYR A 74 -8.99 -35.82 -2.00
C TYR A 74 -7.87 -36.74 -2.47
N ARG A 75 -6.61 -36.42 -2.14
CA ARG A 75 -5.48 -37.28 -2.48
C ARG A 75 -5.55 -38.63 -1.76
N ASP A 76 -5.90 -38.62 -0.48
CA ASP A 76 -6.05 -39.85 0.30
C ASP A 76 -7.25 -40.68 -0.20
N GLU A 77 -8.37 -40.03 -0.53
CA GLU A 77 -9.54 -40.69 -1.12
C GLU A 77 -9.23 -41.32 -2.48
N VAL A 78 -8.51 -40.62 -3.37
CA VAL A 78 -8.11 -41.17 -4.68
C VAL A 78 -7.25 -42.41 -4.49
N LYS A 79 -6.31 -42.37 -3.55
CA LYS A 79 -5.44 -43.52 -3.26
C LYS A 79 -6.24 -44.73 -2.73
N ASP A 80 -7.20 -44.52 -1.83
CA ASP A 80 -8.10 -45.59 -1.36
C ASP A 80 -8.90 -46.20 -2.51
N HIS A 81 -9.46 -45.35 -3.40
CA HIS A 81 -10.19 -45.82 -4.57
C HIS A 81 -9.29 -46.63 -5.52
N GLU A 82 -8.06 -46.19 -5.77
CA GLU A 82 -7.08 -46.93 -6.60
C GLU A 82 -6.76 -48.31 -6.01
N GLU A 83 -6.54 -48.39 -4.69
CA GLU A 83 -6.28 -49.68 -4.01
C GLU A 83 -7.48 -50.63 -4.08
N ARG A 84 -8.70 -50.09 -3.90
CA ARG A 84 -9.95 -50.87 -4.01
C ARG A 84 -10.20 -51.37 -5.42
N ILE A 85 -9.98 -50.54 -6.44
CA ILE A 85 -10.09 -50.95 -7.85
C ILE A 85 -9.10 -52.09 -8.13
N LYS A 86 -7.84 -51.92 -7.74
CA LYS A 86 -6.81 -52.95 -7.93
C LYS A 86 -7.18 -54.28 -7.27
N HIS A 87 -7.76 -54.23 -6.07
CA HIS A 87 -8.22 -55.43 -5.37
C HIS A 87 -9.39 -56.12 -6.08
N LEU A 88 -10.36 -55.33 -6.55
CA LEU A 88 -11.52 -55.84 -7.28
C LEU A 88 -11.13 -56.43 -8.64
N GLU A 89 -10.22 -55.80 -9.38
CA GLU A 89 -9.69 -56.33 -10.65
C GLU A 89 -8.93 -57.64 -10.45
N ALA A 90 -8.16 -57.76 -9.36
CA ALA A 90 -7.47 -59.00 -9.01
C ALA A 90 -8.44 -60.15 -8.63
N HIS A 91 -9.61 -59.82 -8.06
CA HIS A 91 -10.62 -60.82 -7.68
C HIS A 91 -11.64 -61.12 -8.79
N SER A 92 -11.91 -60.19 -9.71
CA SER A 92 -12.74 -60.44 -10.90
C SER A 92 -12.06 -61.36 -11.92
N GLY A 93 -10.74 -61.60 -11.78
CA GLY A 93 -9.97 -62.57 -12.56
C GLY A 93 -10.05 -64.01 -12.06
N ILE A 94 -10.83 -64.29 -11.00
CA ILE A 94 -11.15 -65.65 -10.57
C ILE A 94 -12.50 -66.05 -11.18
N ALA A 95 -12.50 -66.38 -12.47
CA ALA A 95 -13.56 -67.09 -13.18
C ALA A 95 -12.93 -67.99 -14.24
#